data_AF-A0AA40S0P5-F1
#
_entry.id   AF-A0AA40S0P5-F1
#
_cell.length_a   1.000
_cell.length_b   1.000
_cell.length_c   1.000
_cell.angle_alpha   90.00
_cell.angle_beta   90.00
_cell.angle_gamma   90.00
#
_symmetry.space_group_name_H-M   'P 1'
#
loop_
_entity.id
_entity.type
_entity.pdbx_description
1 polymer ?
#
loop_
_entity_poly.entity_id
_entity_poly.type
_entity_poly.pdbx_seq_one_letter_code
_entity_poly.pdbx_strand_id
1 'polypeptide(L)'
;MIDIIKQIQEANPALGTTIIVLRSDSRALADPATLTPEARAWLDAQAPDARLSQETVLLAPYPGAAPAERTVTVLAFSDARHLAAFATAWTGDPTLDDDAAA
;
A
#
# COMPACT_ATOMS: atom_id res chain seq x y z
N MET A 1 -9.15 -12.18 15.21
CA MET A 1 -8.38 -11.75 14.02
C MET A 1 -8.31 -10.24 14.07
N ILE A 2 -7.18 -9.67 14.53
CA ILE A 2 -6.99 -8.23 14.42
C ILE A 2 -6.67 -7.92 12.96
N ASP A 3 -7.41 -6.98 12.40
CA ASP A 3 -7.18 -6.42 11.07
C ASP A 3 -5.74 -5.87 10.99
N ILE A 4 -4.99 -6.20 9.94
CA ILE A 4 -3.63 -5.71 9.71
C ILE A 4 -3.57 -4.18 9.84
N ILE A 5 -4.59 -3.49 9.33
CA ILE A 5 -4.66 -2.03 9.36
C ILE A 5 -4.70 -1.53 10.81
N LYS A 6 -5.44 -2.21 11.69
CA LYS A 6 -5.49 -1.87 13.12
C LYS A 6 -4.14 -2.11 13.79
N GLN A 7 -3.47 -3.23 13.51
CA GLN A 7 -2.13 -3.49 14.06
C GLN A 7 -1.12 -2.41 13.65
N ILE A 8 -1.16 -2.00 12.37
CA ILE A 8 -0.28 -0.95 11.87
C ILE A 8 -0.58 0.39 12.53
N GLN A 9 -1.85 0.76 12.67
CA GLN A 9 -2.25 2.01 13.33
C GLN A 9 -1.87 2.05 14.81
N GLU A 10 -1.95 0.91 15.51
CA GLU A 10 -1.52 0.77 16.89
C GLU A 10 0.02 0.85 17.02
N ALA A 11 0.75 0.22 16.10
CA ALA A 11 2.20 0.23 16.07
C ALA A 11 2.79 1.60 15.69
N ASN A 12 2.16 2.28 14.74
CA ASN A 12 2.61 3.57 14.23
C ASN A 12 1.43 4.53 13.98
N PRO A 13 0.94 5.22 15.04
CA PRO A 13 -0.18 6.16 14.94
C PRO A 13 0.11 7.37 14.02
N ALA A 14 1.39 7.66 13.75
CA ALA A 14 1.79 8.80 12.93
C ALA A 14 1.47 8.60 11.44
N LEU A 15 1.16 7.38 11.00
CA LEU A 15 0.69 7.08 9.64
C LEU A 15 -0.76 7.52 9.40
N GLY A 16 -1.52 7.82 10.47
CA GLY A 16 -2.93 8.18 10.36
C GLY A 16 -3.81 7.01 9.91
N THR A 17 -5.02 7.34 9.43
CA THR A 17 -6.04 6.34 9.10
C THR A 17 -6.12 6.01 7.62
N THR A 18 -5.53 6.84 6.77
CA THR A 18 -5.60 6.73 5.31
C THR A 18 -4.32 6.08 4.81
N ILE A 19 -4.27 4.75 4.93
CA ILE A 19 -3.11 3.95 4.58
C ILE A 19 -3.48 2.82 3.62
N ILE A 20 -2.53 2.42 2.78
CA ILE A 20 -2.60 1.21 1.96
C ILE A 20 -1.36 0.36 2.22
N VAL A 21 -1.55 -0.95 2.31
CA VAL A 21 -0.46 -1.91 2.43
C VAL A 21 -0.10 -2.42 1.04
N LEU A 22 1.15 -2.22 0.66
CA LEU A 22 1.72 -2.75 -0.57
C LEU A 22 2.26 -4.16 -0.33
N ARG A 23 1.88 -5.08 -1.22
CA ARG A 23 2.52 -6.40 -1.29
C ARG A 23 3.96 -6.25 -1.75
N SER A 24 4.81 -7.19 -1.36
CA SER A 24 6.23 -7.23 -1.76
C SER A 24 6.46 -7.31 -3.27
N ASP A 25 5.48 -7.78 -4.03
CA ASP A 25 5.51 -7.87 -5.49
C ASP A 25 4.66 -6.77 -6.18
N SER A 26 4.33 -5.70 -5.45
CA SER A 26 3.65 -4.55 -6.03
C SER A 26 4.50 -3.89 -7.11
N ARG A 27 3.89 -3.55 -8.26
CA ARG A 27 4.56 -2.81 -9.35
C ARG A 27 5.05 -1.41 -8.96
N ALA A 28 4.52 -0.85 -7.86
CA ALA A 28 4.99 0.42 -7.34
C ALA A 28 6.34 0.31 -6.62
N LEU A 29 6.80 -0.89 -6.31
CA LEU A 29 8.03 -1.15 -5.56
C LEU A 29 9.14 -1.66 -6.48
N ALA A 30 10.31 -1.03 -6.40
CA ALA A 30 11.54 -1.53 -7.02
C ALA A 30 12.15 -2.66 -6.18
N ASP A 31 12.02 -2.53 -4.87
CA ASP A 31 12.34 -3.55 -3.86
C ASP A 31 11.34 -3.43 -2.71
N PRO A 32 11.26 -4.39 -1.78
CA PRO A 32 10.26 -4.36 -0.71
C PRO A 32 10.26 -3.08 0.14
N ALA A 33 11.34 -2.29 0.18
CA ALA A 33 11.45 -1.05 0.94
C ALA A 33 11.38 0.23 0.09
N THR A 34 11.51 0.14 -1.24
CA THR A 34 11.72 1.30 -2.10
C THR A 34 10.73 1.35 -3.26
N LEU A 35 10.13 2.53 -3.48
CA LEU A 35 9.29 2.78 -4.65
C LEU A 35 10.12 2.81 -5.94
N THR A 36 9.50 2.43 -7.06
CA THR A 36 10.09 2.68 -8.38
C THR A 36 10.19 4.19 -8.63
N PRO A 37 11.13 4.63 -9.50
CA PRO A 37 11.24 6.05 -9.85
C PRO A 37 9.95 6.63 -10.41
N GLU A 38 9.19 5.85 -11.18
CA GLU A 38 7.90 6.24 -11.73
C GLU A 38 6.83 6.42 -10.66
N ALA A 39 6.71 5.47 -9.73
CA ALA A 39 5.78 5.57 -8.61
C ALA A 39 6.14 6.75 -7.70
N ARG A 40 7.44 7.00 -7.50
CA ARG A 40 7.92 8.14 -6.73
C ARG A 40 7.57 9.47 -7.41
N ALA A 41 7.85 9.61 -8.69
CA ALA A 41 7.51 10.81 -9.45
C ALA A 41 6.00 11.06 -9.47
N TRP A 42 5.20 10.00 -9.56
CA TRP A 42 3.74 10.11 -9.46
C TRP A 42 3.30 10.63 -8.09
N LEU A 43 3.86 10.09 -6.99
CA LEU A 43 3.55 10.57 -5.65
C LEU A 43 3.97 12.02 -5.47
N ASP A 44 5.17 12.41 -5.89
CA ASP A 44 5.64 13.79 -5.75
C ASP A 44 4.73 14.79 -6.52
N ALA A 45 4.08 14.35 -7.60
CA ALA A 45 3.15 15.16 -8.39
C ALA A 45 1.71 15.20 -7.86
N GLN A 46 1.18 14.08 -7.37
CA GLN A 46 -0.24 13.93 -7.01
C GLN A 46 -0.50 13.92 -5.50
N ALA A 47 0.47 13.46 -4.72
CA ALA A 47 0.37 13.27 -3.27
C ALA A 47 1.73 13.50 -2.59
N PRO A 48 2.29 14.73 -2.65
CA PRO A 48 3.63 15.03 -2.12
C PRO A 48 3.74 14.86 -0.60
N ASP A 49 2.59 14.80 0.07
CA ASP A 49 2.45 14.53 1.50
C ASP A 49 2.47 13.03 1.84
N ALA A 50 2.45 12.14 0.83
CA ALA A 50 2.46 10.71 1.04
C ALA A 50 3.77 10.23 1.67
N ARG A 51 3.66 9.26 2.58
CA ARG A 51 4.80 8.72 3.33
C ARG A 51 4.87 7.21 3.18
N LEU A 52 6.04 6.73 2.77
CA LEU A 52 6.37 5.32 2.75
C LEU A 52 6.94 4.92 4.12
N SER A 53 6.45 3.83 4.69
CA SER A 53 6.97 3.22 5.92
C SER A 53 7.02 1.71 5.77
N GLN A 54 7.91 1.06 6.53
CA GLN A 54 7.91 -0.39 6.68
C GLN A 54 7.47 -0.74 8.09
N GLU A 55 6.45 -1.60 8.19
CA GLU A 55 5.82 -1.95 9.45
C GLU A 55 5.90 -3.46 9.65
N THR A 56 6.18 -3.89 10.88
CA THR A 56 6.18 -5.32 11.23
C THR A 56 4.85 -5.67 11.88
N VAL A 57 4.15 -6.64 11.31
CA VAL A 57 2.84 -7.10 11.77
C VAL A 57 2.84 -8.60 12.05
N LEU A 58 1.95 -9.05 12.93
CA LEU A 58 1.68 -10.47 13.13
C LEU A 58 0.55 -10.90 12.22
N LEU A 59 0.89 -11.68 11.19
CA LEU A 59 -0.07 -12.21 10.22
C LEU A 59 -0.09 -13.73 10.24
N ALA A 60 -1.29 -14.29 10.43
CA ALA A 60 -1.52 -15.71 10.18
C ALA A 60 -1.58 -15.94 8.65
N PRO A 61 -0.79 -16.88 8.10
CA PRO A 61 -0.76 -17.13 6.65
C PRO A 61 -2.10 -17.68 6.11
N TYR A 62 -2.91 -18.32 6.96
CA TYR A 62 -4.24 -18.81 6.64
C TYR A 62 -5.08 -18.93 7.93
N PRO A 63 -6.43 -19.00 7.83
CA PRO A 63 -7.29 -19.14 9.00
C PRO A 63 -6.90 -20.37 9.85
N GLY A 64 -6.68 -20.15 11.16
CA GLY A 64 -6.28 -21.20 12.10
C GLY A 64 -4.78 -21.46 12.21
N ALA A 65 -3.93 -20.83 11.38
CA ALA A 65 -2.48 -20.88 11.55
C ALA A 65 -2.00 -19.99 12.72
N ALA A 66 -0.85 -20.35 13.29
CA ALA A 66 -0.15 -19.47 14.21
C ALA A 66 0.31 -18.19 13.49
N PRO A 67 0.07 -16.99 14.06
CA PRO A 67 0.59 -15.75 13.50
C PRO A 67 2.12 -15.76 13.43
N ALA A 68 2.67 -15.25 12.34
CA ALA A 68 4.11 -15.04 12.18
C ALA A 68 4.39 -13.57 11.91
N GLU A 69 5.57 -13.10 12.33
CA GLU A 69 6.03 -11.74 12.02
C GLU A 69 6.27 -11.59 10.51
N ARG A 70 5.72 -10.52 9.95
CA ARG A 70 5.87 -10.15 8.55
C ARG A 70 6.13 -8.65 8.47
N THR A 71 7.17 -8.27 7.76
CA THR A 71 7.39 -6.88 7.37
C THR A 71 6.53 -6.59 6.15
N VAL A 72 5.74 -5.53 6.23
CA VAL A 72 4.88 -5.02 5.16
C VAL A 72 5.23 -3.57 4.88
N THR A 73 5.00 -3.16 3.64
CA THR A 73 5.29 -1.79 3.21
C THR A 73 4.00 -1.02 3.14
N VAL A 74 3.98 0.15 3.75
CA VAL A 74 2.77 0.94 3.96
C VAL A 74 2.97 2.31 3.33
N LEU A 75 2.00 2.74 2.53
CA LEU A 75 1.88 4.11 2.08
C LEU A 75 0.77 4.80 2.86
N ALA A 76 1.12 5.88 3.54
CA ALA A 76 0.20 6.76 4.23
C ALA A 76 -0.06 8.03 3.41
N PHE A 77 -1.30 8.50 3.39
CA PHE A 77 -1.74 9.69 2.68
C PHE A 77 -2.51 10.61 3.64
N SER A 78 -2.50 11.91 3.41
CA SER A 78 -3.35 12.83 4.19
C SER A 78 -4.79 12.91 3.65
N ASP A 79 -5.02 12.51 2.39
CA ASP A 79 -6.35 12.52 1.74
C ASP A 79 -6.68 11.14 1.14
N ALA A 80 -7.89 10.67 1.41
CA ALA A 80 -8.44 9.43 0.86
C ALA A 80 -8.54 9.43 -0.67
N ARG A 81 -8.69 10.61 -1.30
CA ARG A 81 -8.68 10.77 -2.75
C ARG A 81 -7.32 10.46 -3.34
N HIS A 82 -6.24 10.87 -2.69
CA HIS A 82 -4.88 10.56 -3.11
C HIS A 82 -4.59 9.06 -2.97
N LEU A 83 -5.04 8.45 -1.87
CA LEU A 83 -4.96 7.00 -1.70
C LEU A 83 -5.72 6.27 -2.81
N ALA A 84 -6.97 6.66 -3.08
CA ALA A 84 -7.78 6.02 -4.12
C ALA A 84 -7.15 6.18 -5.51
N ALA A 85 -6.66 7.37 -5.85
CA ALA A 85 -5.97 7.62 -7.11
C ALA A 85 -4.69 6.77 -7.23
N PHE A 86 -3.90 6.66 -6.15
CA PHE A 86 -2.72 5.81 -6.12
C PHE A 86 -3.10 4.34 -6.31
N ALA A 87 -4.12 3.86 -5.59
CA ALA A 87 -4.60 2.50 -5.70
C ALA A 87 -5.06 2.17 -7.13
N THR A 88 -5.81 3.06 -7.78
CA THR A 88 -6.19 2.90 -9.20
C THR A 88 -4.96 2.86 -10.11
N ALA A 89 -4.04 3.83 -9.94
CA ALA A 89 -2.87 3.95 -10.80
C ALA A 89 -1.85 2.81 -10.60
N TRP A 90 -1.79 2.17 -9.43
CA TRP A 90 -0.69 1.25 -9.07
C TRP A 90 -1.12 -0.14 -8.59
N THR A 91 -2.37 -0.31 -8.18
CA THR A 91 -2.91 -1.57 -7.66
C THR A 91 -4.14 -2.09 -8.40
N GLY A 92 -4.65 -1.33 -9.38
CA GLY A 92 -5.66 -1.83 -10.30
C GLY A 92 -5.11 -3.03 -11.09
N ASP A 93 -5.92 -4.08 -11.19
CA ASP A 93 -5.77 -5.08 -12.26
C ASP A 93 -5.67 -4.34 -13.60
N PRO A 94 -4.90 -4.81 -14.59
CA PRO A 94 -5.24 -4.50 -15.96
C PRO A 94 -6.65 -5.03 -16.18
N THR A 95 -7.67 -4.21 -15.90
CA THR A 95 -8.92 -4.34 -16.62
C THR A 95 -8.49 -4.32 -18.07
N LEU A 96 -8.65 -5.47 -18.74
CA LEU A 96 -8.74 -5.50 -20.18
C LEU A 96 -9.60 -4.30 -20.56
N ASP A 97 -8.99 -3.28 -21.16
CA ASP A 97 -9.71 -2.32 -21.95
C ASP A 97 -10.20 -3.08 -23.19
N ASP A 98 -11.18 -3.97 -22.99
CA ASP A 98 -12.21 -4.27 -23.99
C ASP A 98 -13.12 -3.04 -23.99
N ASP A 99 -12.68 -1.99 -24.70
CA ASP A 99 -13.45 -1.25 -25.71
C ASP A 99 -12.88 0.16 -25.90
N ALA A 100 -12.00 0.29 -26.89
CA ALA A 100 -12.00 1.42 -27.80
C ALA A 100 -11.40 0.97 -29.15
N ALA A 101 -11.97 1.20 -30.32
CA ALA A 101 -13.30 1.57 -30.78
C ALA A 101 -13.17 1.59 -32.32
N ALA A 102 -14.22 1.13 -33.02
CA ALA A 102 -14.56 1.38 -34.42
C ALA A 102 -13.72 0.73 -35.54
#